data_AF-A0A8X6MBH7-F1
#
_entry.id   AF-A0A8X6MBH7-F1
#
_cell.length_a   1.000
_cell.length_b   1.000
_cell.length_c   1.000
_cell.angle_alpha   90.00
_cell.angle_beta   90.00
_cell.angle_gamma   90.00
#
_symmetry.space_group_name_H-M   'P 1'
#
loop_
_entity.id
_entity.type
_entity.pdbx_description
1 polymer ?
#
loop_
_entity_poly.entity_id
_entity_poly.type
_entity_poly.pdbx_seq_one_letter_code
_entity_poly.pdbx_strand_id
1 'polypeptide(L)'
;MKSSTSFSTINRKLYIYQPKLFTNSLPLLVDRYPKYSGFVLDPEITSCRYIDHLVIKSRKRLNILKYISGRDWVADSFTLRNTYLALIRPILEYGYPIYCCASKTNLQKLERVQLSPARIITGLRNNCPNNIVLFEADLRPLRDRRNSNLMKYYNKLLNYNSGNRTSAILKCWGNNQRFKKNSPYNQVISENLIFNSIEPHHLYSCIDPSVELPGVFFYPTLCSCSQDL
;
A
#
# COMPACT_ATOMS: atom_id res chain seq x y z
N MET A 1 -11.55 20.93 -12.59
CA MET A 1 -10.78 20.35 -11.47
C MET A 1 -10.46 21.47 -10.49
N LYS A 2 -10.69 21.30 -9.17
CA LYS A 2 -10.21 22.28 -8.19
C LYS A 2 -8.70 22.07 -8.02
N SER A 3 -7.89 23.01 -8.48
CA SER A 3 -6.46 23.02 -8.24
C SER A 3 -6.19 23.51 -6.82
N SER A 4 -5.39 22.76 -6.07
CA SER A 4 -4.91 23.15 -4.74
C SER A 4 -3.40 23.04 -4.68
N THR A 5 -2.79 23.82 -3.80
CA THR A 5 -1.36 23.81 -3.55
C THR A 5 -1.09 23.22 -2.18
N SER A 6 -0.02 22.45 -2.08
CA SER A 6 0.43 21.93 -0.79
C SER A 6 1.92 22.13 -0.67
N PHE A 7 2.38 22.39 0.55
CA PHE A 7 3.79 22.58 0.85
C PHE A 7 4.24 21.52 1.84
N SER A 8 5.16 20.66 1.41
CA SER A 8 5.76 19.63 2.26
C SER A 8 7.17 20.07 2.63
N THR A 9 7.47 20.07 3.92
CA THR A 9 8.76 20.53 4.44
C THR A 9 9.10 19.79 5.72
N ILE A 10 10.40 19.66 5.99
CA ILE A 10 10.93 19.06 7.21
C ILE A 10 11.14 20.14 8.28
N ASN A 11 11.17 21.41 7.87
CA ASN A 11 11.37 22.53 8.77
C ASN A 11 10.05 22.91 9.43
N ARG A 12 9.89 22.52 10.70
CA ARG A 12 8.69 22.83 11.51
C ARG A 12 8.32 24.31 11.53
N LYS A 13 9.29 25.23 11.44
CA LYS A 13 9.03 26.67 11.38
C LYS A 13 8.23 27.07 10.14
N LEU A 14 8.34 26.30 9.05
CA LEU A 14 7.66 26.56 7.78
C LEU A 14 6.29 25.87 7.67
N TYR A 15 5.78 25.21 8.73
CA TYR A 15 4.48 24.54 8.66
C TYR A 15 3.29 25.49 8.65
N ILE A 16 3.51 26.70 9.16
CA ILE A 16 2.53 27.79 9.14
C ILE A 16 2.62 28.57 7.83
N TYR A 17 3.70 28.38 7.05
CA TYR A 17 3.91 29.09 5.81
C TYR A 17 2.88 28.69 4.75
N GLN A 18 2.25 29.69 4.15
CA GLN A 18 1.28 29.52 3.07
C GLN A 18 1.83 30.21 1.82
N PRO A 19 2.37 29.47 0.84
CA PRO A 19 2.87 30.06 -0.39
C PRO A 19 1.69 30.62 -1.19
N LYS A 20 1.79 31.90 -1.59
CA LYS A 20 0.85 32.51 -2.52
C LYS A 20 1.27 32.13 -3.94
N LEU A 21 0.61 31.11 -4.49
CA LEU A 21 0.83 30.65 -5.86
C LEU A 21 -0.36 31.07 -6.72
N PHE A 22 -0.07 31.52 -7.93
CA PHE A 22 -1.06 31.98 -8.90
C PHE A 22 -0.96 31.12 -10.16
N THR A 23 -2.10 30.68 -10.67
CA THR A 23 -2.22 30.07 -12.00
C THR A 23 -3.18 30.90 -12.82
N ASN A 24 -2.74 31.45 -13.95
CA ASN A 24 -3.52 32.36 -14.79
C ASN A 24 -4.22 33.45 -13.95
N SER A 25 -3.42 34.16 -13.13
CA SER A 25 -3.84 35.21 -12.19
C SER A 25 -4.85 34.84 -11.09
N LEU A 26 -5.28 33.57 -11.00
CA LEU A 26 -6.11 33.07 -9.89
C LEU A 26 -5.25 32.53 -8.73
N PRO A 27 -5.50 32.96 -7.48
CA PRO A 27 -4.79 32.43 -6.32
C PRO A 27 -5.21 30.98 -6.04
N LEU A 28 -4.23 30.10 -5.86
CA LEU A 28 -4.48 28.71 -5.52
C LEU A 28 -4.70 28.55 -4.01
N LEU A 29 -5.72 27.76 -3.65
CA LEU A 29 -6.00 27.42 -2.26
C LEU A 29 -4.93 26.47 -1.72
N VAL A 30 -4.37 26.83 -0.56
CA VAL A 30 -3.41 25.97 0.15
C VAL A 30 -4.16 24.89 0.91
N ASP A 31 -4.04 23.66 0.45
CA ASP A 31 -4.48 22.46 1.15
C ASP A 31 -3.26 21.83 1.84
N ARG A 32 -3.29 21.77 3.17
CA ARG A 32 -2.22 21.15 3.97
C ARG A 32 -2.22 19.63 3.87
N TYR A 33 -3.35 19.03 3.51
CA TYR A 33 -3.53 17.59 3.51
C TYR A 33 -4.19 17.12 2.22
N PRO A 34 -3.54 17.38 1.07
CA PRO A 34 -4.12 17.05 -0.21
C PRO A 34 -4.27 15.54 -0.34
N LYS A 35 -5.37 15.14 -0.98
CA LYS A 35 -5.62 13.76 -1.34
C LYS A 35 -5.12 13.50 -2.75
N TYR A 36 -4.09 12.68 -2.87
CA TYR A 36 -3.54 12.24 -4.16
C TYR A 36 -3.75 10.74 -4.32
N SER A 37 -4.44 10.33 -5.40
CA SER A 37 -4.72 8.92 -5.69
C SER A 37 -5.30 8.15 -4.50
N GLY A 38 -6.18 8.76 -3.71
CA GLY A 38 -6.75 8.11 -2.52
C GLY A 38 -5.87 8.17 -1.26
N PHE A 39 -4.60 8.54 -1.37
CA PHE A 39 -3.65 8.73 -0.29
C PHE A 39 -3.69 10.17 0.23
N VAL A 40 -3.63 10.35 1.56
CA VAL A 40 -3.61 11.68 2.19
C VAL A 40 -2.16 12.01 2.50
N LEU A 41 -1.63 13.06 1.85
CA LEU A 41 -0.27 13.50 2.10
C LEU A 41 -0.23 14.37 3.35
N ASP A 42 0.77 14.12 4.19
CA ASP A 42 1.09 14.95 5.35
C ASP A 42 2.34 15.78 5.01
N PRO A 43 2.49 17.03 5.50
CA PRO A 43 3.66 17.87 5.22
C PRO A 43 5.01 17.23 5.59
N GLU A 44 4.99 16.36 6.60
CA GLU A 44 6.14 15.59 7.09
C GLU A 44 6.28 14.19 6.46
N ILE A 45 5.36 13.79 5.58
CA ILE A 45 5.28 12.44 5.00
C ILE A 45 5.27 11.36 6.11
N THR A 46 4.68 11.66 7.26
CA THR A 46 4.57 10.71 8.38
C THR A 46 3.55 9.61 8.14
N SER A 47 2.63 9.84 7.18
CA SER A 47 1.47 8.98 6.90
C SER A 47 0.56 8.77 8.09
N CYS A 48 0.63 9.62 9.13
CA CYS A 48 -0.14 9.44 10.36
C CYS A 48 -1.64 9.62 10.07
N ARG A 49 -2.00 10.71 9.40
CA ARG A 49 -3.40 10.98 9.07
C ARG A 49 -3.96 9.99 8.07
N TYR A 50 -3.11 9.57 7.13
CA TYR A 50 -3.48 8.52 6.20
C TYR A 50 -3.81 7.21 6.92
N ILE A 51 -2.99 6.77 7.87
CA ILE A 51 -3.25 5.59 8.69
C ILE A 51 -4.55 5.75 9.51
N ASP A 52 -4.78 6.91 10.11
CA ASP A 52 -6.03 7.17 10.84
C ASP A 52 -7.26 7.09 9.92
N HIS A 53 -7.15 7.60 8.70
CA HIS A 53 -8.19 7.45 7.68
C HIS A 53 -8.41 5.98 7.28
N LEU A 54 -7.34 5.18 7.13
CA LEU A 54 -7.47 3.73 6.90
C LEU A 54 -8.19 3.04 8.06
N VAL A 55 -7.83 3.36 9.31
CA VAL A 55 -8.47 2.81 10.51
C VAL A 55 -9.97 3.11 10.51
N ILE A 56 -10.36 4.36 10.26
CA ILE A 56 -11.78 4.77 10.20
C ILE A 56 -12.51 4.00 9.09
N LYS A 57 -11.93 3.95 7.88
CA LYS A 57 -12.54 3.29 6.73
C LYS A 57 -12.70 1.78 6.96
N SER A 58 -11.69 1.13 7.55
CA SER A 58 -11.71 -0.29 7.88
C SER A 58 -12.70 -0.61 9.00
N ARG A 59 -12.81 0.24 10.03
CA ARG A 59 -13.81 0.07 11.10
C ARG A 59 -15.24 0.16 10.58
N LYS A 60 -15.52 1.02 9.60
CA LYS A 60 -16.83 1.06 8.94
C LYS A 60 -17.14 -0.27 8.25
N ARG A 61 -16.17 -0.88 7.55
CA ARG A 61 -16.33 -2.20 6.92
C ARG A 61 -16.43 -3.34 7.93
N LEU A 62 -15.76 -3.23 9.07
CA LEU A 62 -15.86 -4.19 10.17
C LEU A 62 -17.29 -4.33 10.70
N ASN A 63 -18.11 -3.28 10.65
CA ASN A 63 -19.51 -3.38 11.08
C ASN A 63 -20.32 -4.34 10.21
N ILE A 64 -19.98 -4.48 8.92
CA ILE A 64 -20.61 -5.47 8.03
C ILE A 64 -20.26 -6.89 8.50
N LEU A 65 -18.98 -7.13 8.84
CA LEU A 65 -18.54 -8.42 9.36
C LEU A 65 -19.25 -8.77 10.67
N LYS A 66 -19.37 -7.80 11.59
CA LYS A 66 -20.09 -7.96 12.86
C LYS A 66 -21.57 -8.30 12.65
N TYR A 67 -22.20 -7.67 11.65
CA TYR A 67 -23.58 -7.95 11.30
C TYR A 67 -23.76 -9.38 10.79
N ILE A 68 -22.85 -9.85 9.92
CA ILE A 68 -22.87 -11.21 9.38
C ILE A 68 -22.61 -12.25 10.48
N SER A 69 -21.65 -12.01 11.37
CA SER A 69 -21.31 -12.95 12.45
C SER A 69 -22.43 -13.15 13.47
N GLY A 70 -23.37 -12.20 13.57
CA GLY A 70 -24.53 -12.31 14.47
C GLY A 70 -25.72 -13.07 13.87
N ARG A 71 -25.56 -13.74 12.72
CA ARG A 71 -26.62 -14.50 12.04
C ARG A 71 -26.25 -15.99 12.00
N ASP A 72 -27.09 -16.82 12.60
CA ASP A 72 -26.81 -18.25 12.82
C ASP A 72 -26.60 -19.07 11.53
N TRP A 73 -27.12 -18.62 10.39
CA TRP A 73 -27.03 -19.36 9.12
C TRP A 73 -25.87 -18.93 8.19
N VAL A 74 -25.16 -17.83 8.48
CA VAL A 74 -24.10 -17.26 7.60
C VAL A 74 -22.70 -17.34 8.24
N ALA A 75 -22.61 -17.62 9.53
CA ALA A 75 -21.44 -17.35 10.34
C ALA A 75 -20.34 -18.45 10.30
N ASP A 76 -20.17 -19.15 9.18
CA ASP A 76 -19.01 -20.04 9.06
C ASP A 76 -17.70 -19.24 9.07
N SER A 77 -16.70 -19.76 9.79
CA SER A 77 -15.40 -19.12 9.99
C SER A 77 -14.69 -18.81 8.67
N PHE A 78 -14.82 -19.69 7.67
CA PHE A 78 -14.28 -19.49 6.33
C PHE A 78 -14.94 -18.30 5.61
N THR A 79 -16.26 -18.20 5.69
CA THR A 79 -17.03 -17.10 5.10
C THR A 79 -16.69 -15.75 5.75
N LEU A 80 -16.58 -15.72 7.07
CA LEU A 80 -16.18 -14.52 7.82
C LEU A 80 -14.74 -14.10 7.47
N ARG A 81 -13.83 -15.08 7.36
CA ARG A 81 -12.45 -14.83 6.94
C ARG A 81 -12.38 -14.26 5.53
N ASN A 82 -13.07 -14.86 4.57
CA ASN A 82 -13.11 -14.38 3.19
C ASN A 82 -13.71 -12.97 3.09
N THR A 83 -14.75 -12.69 3.88
CA THR A 83 -15.34 -11.35 3.98
C THR A 83 -14.32 -10.31 4.48
N TYR A 84 -13.54 -10.65 5.51
CA TYR A 84 -12.44 -9.80 5.96
C TYR A 84 -11.38 -9.58 4.87
N LEU A 85 -10.95 -10.66 4.19
CA LEU A 85 -9.96 -10.61 3.12
C LEU A 85 -10.42 -9.75 1.93
N ALA A 86 -11.71 -9.77 1.61
CA ALA A 86 -12.28 -9.02 0.50
C ALA A 86 -12.53 -7.54 0.84
N LEU A 87 -13.05 -7.24 2.03
CA LEU A 87 -13.57 -5.90 2.34
C LEU A 87 -12.62 -5.03 3.17
N ILE A 88 -11.81 -5.63 4.04
CA ILE A 88 -11.03 -4.90 5.04
C ILE A 88 -9.54 -4.95 4.72
N ARG A 89 -8.99 -6.13 4.40
CA ARG A 89 -7.56 -6.28 4.09
C ARG A 89 -7.07 -5.35 2.97
N PRO A 90 -7.78 -5.16 1.84
CA PRO A 90 -7.31 -4.29 0.76
C PRO A 90 -7.22 -2.83 1.21
N ILE A 91 -8.08 -2.40 2.14
CA ILE A 91 -8.02 -1.05 2.71
C ILE A 91 -6.75 -0.89 3.55
N LEU A 92 -6.44 -1.88 4.39
CA LEU A 92 -5.26 -1.84 5.27
C LEU A 92 -3.95 -1.92 4.48
N GLU A 93 -3.93 -2.68 3.39
CA GLU A 93 -2.72 -2.87 2.57
C GLU A 93 -2.52 -1.75 1.53
N TYR A 94 -3.53 -0.94 1.22
CA TYR A 94 -3.40 0.11 0.20
C TYR A 94 -2.36 1.18 0.59
N GLY A 95 -1.39 1.44 -0.29
CA GLY A 95 -0.35 2.45 -0.09
C GLY A 95 0.81 2.00 0.80
N TYR A 96 0.97 0.68 1.02
CA TYR A 96 2.02 0.13 1.87
C TYR A 96 3.46 0.54 1.52
N PRO A 97 3.85 0.81 0.24
CA PRO A 97 5.18 1.34 -0.07
C PRO A 97 5.43 2.76 0.44
N ILE A 98 4.39 3.49 0.82
CA ILE A 98 4.51 4.88 1.29
C ILE A 98 4.49 4.90 2.81
N TYR A 99 3.47 4.28 3.42
CA TYR A 99 3.28 4.34 4.87
C TYR A 99 4.19 3.38 5.64
N CYS A 100 4.99 2.52 5.00
CA CYS A 100 5.93 1.64 5.69
C CYS A 100 6.93 2.40 6.58
N CYS A 101 7.23 3.66 6.24
CA CYS A 101 8.04 4.61 7.03
C CYS A 101 7.34 5.24 8.23
N ALA A 102 6.05 4.94 8.44
CA ALA A 102 5.35 5.44 9.61
C ALA A 102 5.96 4.85 10.89
N SER A 103 5.78 5.55 12.02
CA SER A 103 6.25 5.07 13.31
C SER A 103 5.65 3.70 13.65
N LYS A 104 6.39 2.87 14.40
CA LYS A 104 5.91 1.58 14.91
C LYS A 104 4.54 1.72 15.61
N THR A 105 4.36 2.79 16.38
CA THR A 105 3.09 3.10 17.07
C THR A 105 1.92 3.34 16.12
N ASN A 106 2.14 4.00 14.99
CA ASN A 106 1.12 4.20 13.97
C ASN A 106 0.83 2.91 13.21
N LEU A 107 1.85 2.14 12.85
CA LEU A 107 1.68 0.84 12.19
C LEU A 107 0.91 -0.15 13.06
N GLN A 108 1.11 -0.12 14.38
CA GLN A 108 0.34 -0.93 15.34
C GLN A 108 -1.16 -0.60 15.34
N LYS A 109 -1.58 0.61 14.92
CA LYS A 109 -3.01 0.92 14.77
C LYS A 109 -3.66 0.01 13.72
N LEU A 110 -2.97 -0.28 12.62
CA LEU A 110 -3.46 -1.19 11.58
C LEU A 110 -3.55 -2.64 12.09
N GLU A 111 -2.56 -3.09 12.85
CA GLU A 111 -2.57 -4.43 13.48
C GLU A 111 -3.78 -4.60 14.41
N ARG A 112 -4.07 -3.58 15.24
CA ARG A 112 -5.25 -3.59 16.11
C ARG A 112 -6.56 -3.70 15.32
N VAL A 113 -6.62 -3.10 14.13
CA VAL A 113 -7.80 -3.23 13.26
C VAL A 113 -7.93 -4.64 12.70
N GLN A 114 -6.83 -5.37 12.40
CA GLN A 114 -6.89 -6.77 11.98
C GLN A 114 -7.27 -7.72 13.13
N LEU A 115 -6.90 -7.41 14.37
CA LEU A 115 -7.24 -8.28 15.52
C LEU A 115 -8.75 -8.35 15.79
N SER A 116 -9.49 -7.26 15.56
CA SER A 116 -10.94 -7.25 15.77
C SER A 116 -11.70 -8.28 14.89
N PRO A 117 -11.54 -8.31 13.56
CA PRO A 117 -12.14 -9.33 12.72
C PRO A 117 -11.57 -10.72 13.00
N ALA A 118 -10.28 -10.87 13.35
CA ALA A 118 -9.71 -12.17 13.71
C ALA A 118 -10.41 -12.80 14.93
N ARG A 119 -10.73 -12.00 15.95
CA ARG A 119 -11.52 -12.45 17.11
C ARG A 119 -12.96 -12.81 16.76
N ILE A 120 -13.57 -12.08 15.81
CA ILE A 120 -14.91 -12.41 15.31
C ILE A 120 -14.91 -13.75 14.56
N ILE A 121 -13.91 -13.97 13.69
CA ILE A 121 -13.77 -15.20 12.90
C ILE A 121 -13.58 -16.42 13.81
N THR A 122 -12.78 -16.28 14.87
CA THR A 122 -12.40 -17.39 15.75
C THR A 122 -13.31 -17.56 16.97
N GLY A 123 -14.14 -16.57 17.30
CA GLY A 123 -14.92 -16.55 18.54
C GLY A 123 -14.08 -16.44 19.82
N LEU A 124 -12.75 -16.25 19.72
CA LEU A 124 -11.86 -16.23 20.87
C LEU A 124 -12.03 -14.99 21.75
N ARG A 125 -11.97 -15.21 23.06
CA ARG A 125 -12.14 -14.15 24.07
C ARG A 125 -11.02 -13.12 24.02
N ASN A 126 -11.30 -11.89 24.44
CA ASN A 126 -10.35 -10.76 24.40
C ASN A 126 -9.04 -10.99 25.17
N ASN A 127 -9.04 -11.88 26.17
CA ASN A 127 -7.84 -12.24 26.94
C ASN A 127 -6.91 -13.22 26.19
N CYS A 128 -7.37 -13.86 25.11
CA CYS A 128 -6.53 -14.75 24.32
C CYS A 128 -5.37 -13.96 23.68
N PRO A 129 -4.13 -14.48 23.77
CA PRO A 129 -2.94 -13.89 23.14
C PRO A 129 -3.14 -13.61 21.65
N ASN A 130 -2.70 -12.44 21.19
CA ASN A 130 -2.94 -11.97 19.82
C ASN A 130 -2.33 -12.87 18.74
N ASN A 131 -1.18 -13.50 19.02
CA ASN A 131 -0.54 -14.47 18.13
C ASN A 131 -1.41 -15.71 17.92
N ILE A 132 -1.99 -16.26 18.99
CA ILE A 132 -2.90 -17.41 18.92
C ILE A 132 -4.15 -17.07 18.12
N VAL A 133 -4.74 -15.90 18.39
CA VAL A 133 -5.93 -15.42 17.65
C VAL A 133 -5.67 -15.30 16.16
N LEU A 134 -4.49 -14.79 15.77
CA LEU A 134 -4.12 -14.65 14.37
C LEU A 134 -3.84 -16.01 13.71
N PHE A 135 -3.18 -16.92 14.44
CA PHE A 135 -2.92 -18.28 13.99
C PHE A 135 -4.22 -19.03 13.72
N GLU A 136 -5.14 -19.04 14.68
CA GLU A 136 -6.44 -19.72 14.58
C GLU A 136 -7.32 -19.13 13.47
N ALA A 137 -7.24 -17.81 13.24
CA ALA A 137 -7.96 -17.15 12.14
C ALA A 137 -7.35 -17.43 10.74
N ASP A 138 -6.25 -18.19 10.66
CA ASP A 138 -5.41 -18.33 9.47
C ASP A 138 -5.04 -16.96 8.85
N LEU A 139 -4.58 -16.04 9.71
CA LEU A 139 -4.16 -14.69 9.34
C LEU A 139 -2.72 -14.42 9.79
N ARG A 140 -1.87 -14.01 8.85
CA ARG A 140 -0.53 -13.48 9.17
C ARG A 140 -0.59 -12.04 9.68
N PRO A 141 0.31 -11.62 10.59
CA PRO A 141 0.49 -10.20 10.96
C PRO A 141 0.63 -9.31 9.72
N LEU A 142 0.08 -8.08 9.77
CA LEU A 142 0.16 -7.17 8.62
C LEU A 142 1.59 -6.74 8.34
N ARG A 143 2.44 -6.64 9.37
CA ARG A 143 3.87 -6.37 9.22
C ARG A 143 4.55 -7.36 8.30
N ASP A 144 4.39 -8.66 8.55
CA ASP A 144 5.09 -9.69 7.78
C ASP A 144 4.61 -9.70 6.33
N ARG A 145 3.29 -9.59 6.13
CA ARG A 145 2.70 -9.46 4.80
C ARG A 145 3.21 -8.23 4.06
N ARG A 146 3.29 -7.09 4.75
CA ARG A 146 3.85 -5.85 4.18
C ARG A 146 5.29 -6.04 3.77
N ASN A 147 6.12 -6.65 4.62
CA ASN A 147 7.53 -6.87 4.31
C ASN A 147 7.69 -7.80 3.10
N SER A 148 6.91 -8.89 3.02
CA SER A 148 6.89 -9.75 1.82
C SER A 148 6.44 -9.02 0.56
N ASN A 149 5.42 -8.17 0.66
CA ASN A 149 4.91 -7.42 -0.49
C ASN A 149 5.89 -6.31 -0.92
N LEU A 150 6.52 -5.61 0.03
CA LEU A 150 7.57 -4.63 -0.24
C LEU A 150 8.74 -5.26 -0.96
N MET A 151 9.18 -6.41 -0.47
CA MET A 151 10.25 -7.17 -1.10
C MET A 151 9.94 -7.48 -2.57
N LYS A 152 8.77 -8.09 -2.84
CA LYS A 152 8.32 -8.35 -4.22
C LYS A 152 8.24 -7.08 -5.08
N TYR A 153 7.73 -5.99 -4.52
CA TYR A 153 7.59 -4.71 -5.20
C TYR A 153 8.94 -4.11 -5.59
N TYR A 154 9.90 -4.06 -4.66
CA TYR A 154 11.21 -3.47 -4.91
C TYR A 154 12.07 -4.31 -5.83
N ASN A 155 12.07 -5.64 -5.73
CA ASN A 155 12.80 -6.48 -6.69
C ASN A 155 12.26 -6.32 -8.10
N LYS A 156 10.93 -6.30 -8.24
CA LYS A 156 10.30 -6.03 -9.53
C LYS A 156 10.72 -4.67 -10.08
N LEU A 157 10.80 -3.65 -9.23
CA LEU A 157 11.29 -2.33 -9.62
C LEU A 157 12.76 -2.34 -10.06
N LEU A 158 13.64 -3.02 -9.33
CA LEU A 158 15.06 -3.10 -9.66
C LEU A 158 15.32 -3.88 -10.95
N ASN A 159 14.51 -4.89 -11.23
CA ASN A 159 14.62 -5.71 -12.43
C ASN A 159 14.06 -5.05 -13.70
N TYR A 160 13.37 -3.91 -13.61
CA TYR A 160 12.98 -3.16 -14.80
C TYR A 160 14.20 -2.57 -15.52
N ASN A 161 14.11 -2.52 -16.85
CA ASN A 161 15.09 -1.84 -17.69
C ASN A 161 15.22 -0.34 -17.32
N SER A 162 16.35 0.26 -17.66
CA SER A 162 16.66 1.68 -17.44
C SER A 162 15.68 2.65 -18.12
N GLY A 163 14.91 2.19 -19.11
CA GLY A 163 13.80 2.97 -19.70
C GLY A 163 12.66 3.28 -18.72
N ASN A 164 12.53 2.52 -17.63
CA ASN A 164 11.57 2.84 -16.58
C ASN A 164 12.14 3.94 -15.66
N ARG A 165 11.54 5.13 -15.69
CA ARG A 165 11.96 6.28 -14.87
C ARG A 165 12.04 5.95 -13.38
N THR A 166 11.06 5.20 -12.85
CA THR A 166 11.02 4.83 -11.44
C THR A 166 12.14 3.88 -11.06
N SER A 167 12.47 2.90 -11.92
CA SER A 167 13.61 2.00 -11.69
C SER A 167 14.93 2.75 -11.75
N ALA A 168 15.10 3.66 -12.72
CA ALA A 168 16.30 4.48 -12.87
C ALA A 168 16.53 5.37 -11.64
N ILE A 169 15.49 6.06 -11.17
CA ILE A 169 15.54 6.87 -9.94
C ILE A 169 15.89 6.00 -8.72
N LEU A 170 15.32 4.80 -8.64
CA LEU A 170 15.56 3.88 -7.53
C LEU A 170 17.01 3.36 -7.51
N LYS A 171 17.54 2.96 -8.67
CA LYS A 171 18.93 2.49 -8.83
C LYS A 171 19.94 3.58 -8.50
N CYS A 172 19.62 4.82 -8.87
CA CYS A 172 20.44 5.99 -8.57
C CYS A 172 20.11 6.64 -7.21
N TRP A 173 19.30 5.99 -6.35
CA TRP A 173 18.87 6.58 -5.09
C TRP A 173 20.03 6.67 -4.10
N GLY A 174 20.53 7.88 -3.88
CA GLY A 174 21.52 8.20 -2.86
C GLY A 174 20.89 8.51 -1.50
N ASN A 175 21.68 8.36 -0.44
CA ASN A 175 21.26 8.66 0.93
C ASN A 175 21.14 10.19 1.12
N ASN A 176 19.97 10.75 0.82
CA ASN A 176 19.71 12.18 0.97
C ASN A 176 19.56 12.56 2.44
N GLN A 177 20.66 12.99 3.06
CA GLN A 177 20.80 13.36 4.50
C GLN A 177 19.83 14.46 4.99
N ARG A 178 19.09 15.12 4.09
CA ARG A 178 18.20 16.23 4.44
C ARG A 178 16.97 15.78 5.25
N PHE A 179 16.49 14.55 5.02
CA PHE A 179 15.37 13.97 5.79
C PHE A 179 15.89 13.20 7.01
N LYS A 180 15.34 13.51 8.20
CA LYS A 180 15.65 12.78 9.44
C LYS A 180 15.12 11.34 9.46
N LYS A 181 14.26 10.99 8.51
CA LYS A 181 13.66 9.65 8.38
C LYS A 181 14.21 8.98 7.14
N ASN A 182 14.46 7.67 7.26
CA ASN A 182 14.78 6.84 6.12
C ASN A 182 13.63 6.91 5.10
N SER A 183 13.98 7.01 3.82
CA SER A 183 13.01 6.83 2.75
C SER A 183 12.43 5.41 2.81
N PRO A 184 11.26 5.16 2.21
CA PRO A 184 10.71 3.82 2.09
C PRO A 184 11.71 2.81 1.56
N TYR A 185 12.50 3.22 0.57
CA TYR A 185 13.54 2.40 -0.02
C TYR A 185 14.70 2.12 0.94
N ASN A 186 15.24 3.16 1.59
CA ASN A 186 16.32 2.99 2.57
C ASN A 186 15.89 2.09 3.72
N GLN A 187 14.63 2.15 4.13
CA GLN A 187 14.11 1.28 5.18
C GLN A 187 14.13 -0.19 4.73
N VAL A 188 13.69 -0.49 3.51
CA VAL A 188 13.73 -1.86 2.97
C VAL A 188 15.16 -2.38 2.82
N ILE A 189 16.11 -1.54 2.37
CA ILE A 189 17.53 -1.90 2.35
C ILE A 189 18.04 -2.16 3.79
N SER A 190 17.75 -1.27 4.73
CA SER A 190 18.23 -1.40 6.12
C SER A 190 17.67 -2.62 6.85
N GLU A 191 16.48 -3.08 6.45
CA GLU A 191 15.87 -4.30 6.97
C GLU A 191 16.38 -5.57 6.24
N ASN A 192 17.41 -5.45 5.37
CA ASN A 192 17.96 -6.51 4.51
C ASN A 192 16.87 -7.27 3.74
N LEU A 193 15.80 -6.56 3.39
CA LEU A 193 14.66 -7.21 2.77
C LEU A 193 14.93 -7.50 1.30
N ILE A 194 15.89 -6.84 0.63
CA ILE A 194 16.23 -7.03 -0.80
C ILE A 194 17.26 -8.15 -0.95
N PHE A 195 16.90 -9.21 -1.67
CA PHE A 195 17.80 -10.28 -2.07
C PHE A 195 18.15 -10.07 -3.54
N ASN A 196 19.43 -9.84 -3.83
CA ASN A 196 19.97 -9.75 -5.20
C ASN A 196 19.95 -11.11 -5.93
N SER A 197 19.56 -12.19 -5.25
CA SER A 197 19.60 -13.57 -5.74
C SER A 197 18.23 -14.13 -6.13
N ILE A 198 17.24 -13.27 -6.40
CA ILE A 198 16.00 -13.75 -7.02
C ILE A 198 16.27 -13.81 -8.50
N GLU A 199 16.53 -15.02 -9.00
CA GLU A 199 16.53 -15.27 -10.44
C GLU A 199 15.25 -14.64 -11.00
N PRO A 200 15.36 -13.81 -12.05
CA PRO A 200 14.17 -13.37 -12.74
C PRO A 200 13.48 -14.63 -13.24
N HIS A 201 12.40 -15.03 -12.58
CA HIS A 201 11.41 -15.85 -13.24
C HIS A 201 10.87 -14.96 -14.34
N HIS A 202 11.52 -15.04 -15.51
CA HIS A 202 10.86 -14.77 -16.76
C HIS A 202 9.59 -15.61 -16.69
N LEU A 203 8.46 -14.95 -16.44
CA LEU A 203 7.20 -15.51 -16.88
C LEU A 203 7.36 -15.52 -18.39
N TYR A 204 7.97 -16.59 -18.93
CA TYR A 204 7.73 -16.97 -20.31
C TYR A 204 6.21 -16.91 -20.41
N SER A 205 5.70 -16.08 -21.33
CA SER A 205 4.31 -16.23 -21.69
C SER A 205 4.18 -17.70 -22.06
N CYS A 206 3.41 -18.47 -21.29
CA CYS A 206 3.16 -19.88 -21.60
C CYS A 206 2.40 -20.05 -22.93
N ILE A 207 2.13 -18.93 -23.59
CA ILE A 207 1.47 -18.73 -24.85
C ILE A 207 2.52 -18.04 -25.72
N ASP A 208 2.97 -18.74 -26.75
CA ASP A 208 3.71 -18.14 -27.84
C ASP A 208 2.77 -17.15 -28.54
N PRO A 209 3.10 -15.84 -28.63
CA PRO A 209 2.24 -14.86 -29.28
C PRO A 209 2.02 -15.13 -30.77
N SER A 210 2.79 -16.06 -31.37
CA SER A 210 2.57 -16.54 -32.73
C SER A 210 1.53 -17.67 -32.85
N VAL A 211 1.10 -18.25 -31.72
CA VAL A 211 0.09 -19.32 -31.70
C VAL A 211 -1.28 -18.70 -31.52
N GLU A 212 -2.11 -18.75 -32.57
CA GLU A 212 -3.51 -18.37 -32.48
C GLU A 212 -4.24 -19.24 -31.45
N LEU A 213 -4.83 -18.60 -30.44
CA LEU A 213 -5.68 -19.29 -29.48
C LEU A 213 -7.03 -19.60 -30.16
N PRO A 214 -7.47 -20.87 -30.23
CA PRO A 214 -8.73 -21.21 -30.88
C PRO A 214 -9.89 -20.49 -30.17
N GLY A 215 -10.58 -19.63 -30.92
CA GLY A 215 -11.73 -18.86 -30.43
C GLY A 215 -11.42 -17.48 -29.84
N VAL A 216 -10.17 -17.01 -29.89
CA VAL A 216 -9.79 -15.66 -29.42
C VAL A 216 -9.15 -14.86 -30.57
N PHE A 217 -9.90 -13.92 -31.14
CA PHE A 217 -9.40 -13.00 -32.17
C PHE A 217 -8.79 -11.76 -31.51
N PHE A 218 -7.47 -11.60 -31.59
CA PHE A 218 -6.81 -10.34 -31.24
C PHE A 218 -6.78 -9.43 -32.48
N TYR A 219 -7.19 -8.17 -32.32
CA TYR A 219 -7.09 -7.18 -33.40
C TYR A 219 -5.61 -6.91 -33.74
N PRO A 220 -5.17 -7.09 -35.00
CA PRO A 220 -3.74 -7.00 -35.40
C PRO A 220 -3.12 -5.60 -35.23
N THR A 221 -3.93 -4.57 -35.02
CA THR A 221 -3.50 -3.16 -34.99
C THR A 221 -2.81 -2.72 -33.70
N LEU A 222 -2.74 -3.58 -32.67
CA LEU A 222 -2.11 -3.26 -31.38
C LEU A 222 -0.66 -3.76 -31.23
N CYS A 223 -0.15 -4.57 -32.17
CA CYS A 223 1.19 -5.17 -32.08
C CYS A 223 2.30 -4.44 -32.88
N SER A 224 2.00 -3.39 -33.64
CA SER A 224 2.98 -2.72 -34.52
C SER A 224 3.79 -1.58 -33.88
N CYS A 225 3.80 -1.45 -32.55
CA CYS A 225 4.51 -0.35 -31.88
C CYS A 225 5.58 -0.86 -30.90
N SER A 226 6.48 -1.71 -31.39
CA SER A 226 7.72 -2.06 -30.66
C SER A 226 8.77 -2.70 -31.56
N GLN A 227 8.94 -2.18 -32.77
CA GLN A 227 10.14 -2.34 -33.60
C GLN A 227 10.27 -1.04 -34.38
N ASP A 228 10.94 -0.06 -33.78
CA ASP A 228 11.74 1.01 -34.41
C ASP A 228 11.98 2.12 -33.37
N LEU A 229 13.28 2.37 -33.11
CA LEU A 229 13.93 3.32 -32.18
C LEU A 229 14.22 2.84 -30.75
#